data_AF-A0A955PUU4-F1
#
_entry.id   AF-A0A955PUU4-F1
#
_cell.length_a   1.000
_cell.length_b   1.000
_cell.length_c   1.000
_cell.angle_alpha   90.00
_cell.angle_beta   90.00
_cell.angle_gamma   90.00
#
_symmetry.space_group_name_H-M   'P 1'
#
loop_
_entity.id
_entity.type
_entity.pdbx_description
1 polymer ?
#
loop_
_entity_poly.entity_id
_entity_poly.type
_entity_poly.pdbx_seq_one_letter_code
_entity_poly.pdbx_strand_id
1 'polypeptide(L)'
;MRLLALMAGGLLLLVVSFLIHESWPALQNIGLARFFQDPDWYPIDESYQLTAMIWGTLLTTAGAVLLSTPLGILSAIFCHFYAPPLLSRWYRRMVELLAGIPSVVFGFWGLVVLVPIIGRWHPPGTSLLAGILILTLMIIPTIMLVAHASIAHVPIAY
;
A
#
# COMPACT_ATOMS: atom_id res chain seq x y z
N MET A 1 25.16 -15.20 -10.30
CA MET A 1 23.70 -14.96 -10.38
C MET A 1 22.87 -16.18 -9.99
N ARG A 2 23.04 -17.37 -10.61
CA ARG A 2 22.27 -18.59 -10.25
C ARG A 2 22.40 -19.01 -8.76
N LEU A 3 23.61 -18.95 -8.20
CA LEU A 3 23.88 -19.27 -6.79
C LEU A 3 23.19 -18.30 -5.81
N LEU A 4 23.17 -17.00 -6.12
CA LEU A 4 22.45 -15.99 -5.33
C LEU A 4 20.93 -16.22 -5.37
N ALA A 5 20.38 -16.55 -6.54
CA ALA A 5 18.97 -16.88 -6.68
C ALA A 5 18.59 -18.13 -5.87
N LEU A 6 19.43 -19.15 -5.86
CA LEU A 6 19.23 -20.36 -5.06
C LEU A 6 19.30 -20.07 -3.55
N MET A 7 20.26 -19.24 -3.11
CA MET A 7 20.35 -18.84 -1.70
C MET A 7 19.14 -18.02 -1.26
N ALA A 8 18.68 -17.06 -2.08
CA ALA A 8 17.50 -16.27 -1.79
C ALA A 8 16.23 -17.13 -1.74
N GLY A 9 16.06 -18.04 -2.70
CA GLY A 9 14.96 -19.00 -2.71
C GLY A 9 15.00 -19.95 -1.49
N GLY A 10 16.19 -20.45 -1.14
CA GLY A 10 16.39 -21.29 0.03
C GLY A 10 16.05 -20.57 1.35
N LEU A 11 16.49 -19.32 1.49
CA LEU A 11 16.15 -18.49 2.65
C LEU A 11 14.65 -18.26 2.76
N LEU A 12 13.98 -17.97 1.64
CA LEU A 12 12.53 -17.76 1.62
C LEU A 12 11.77 -19.04 2.03
N LEU A 13 12.18 -20.19 1.52
CA LEU A 13 11.62 -21.49 1.93
C LEU A 13 11.86 -21.76 3.42
N LEU A 14 13.04 -21.43 3.94
CA LEU A 14 13.34 -21.56 5.37
C LEU A 14 12.40 -20.69 6.21
N VAL A 15 12.25 -19.40 5.87
CA VAL A 15 11.34 -18.49 6.58
C VAL A 15 9.90 -19.00 6.54
N VAL A 16 9.42 -19.44 5.38
CA VAL A 16 8.06 -20.00 5.24
C VAL A 16 7.90 -21.25 6.10
N SER A 17 8.86 -22.18 6.06
CA SER A 17 8.81 -23.41 6.86
C SER A 17 8.84 -23.12 8.37
N PHE A 18 9.63 -22.13 8.80
CA PHE A 18 9.72 -21.68 10.18
C PHE A 18 8.39 -21.07 10.64
N LEU A 19 7.77 -20.20 9.83
CA LEU A 19 6.48 -19.60 10.15
C LEU A 19 5.38 -20.65 10.29
N ILE A 20 5.36 -21.67 9.43
CA ILE A 20 4.40 -22.78 9.53
C ILE A 20 4.64 -23.57 10.81
N HIS A 21 5.90 -23.91 11.12
CA HIS A 21 6.24 -24.65 12.33
C HIS A 21 5.81 -23.92 13.61
N GLU A 22 6.08 -22.61 13.69
CA GLU A 22 5.77 -21.80 14.87
C GLU A 22 4.26 -21.49 14.98
N SER A 23 3.57 -21.34 13.86
CA SER A 23 2.13 -21.07 13.85
C SER A 23 1.28 -22.32 14.11
N TRP A 24 1.84 -23.52 13.86
CA TRP A 24 1.10 -24.78 13.94
C TRP A 24 0.51 -25.08 15.33
N PRO A 25 1.26 -24.94 16.45
CA PRO A 25 0.69 -25.12 17.79
C PRO A 25 -0.46 -24.15 18.08
N ALA A 26 -0.35 -22.90 17.65
CA ALA A 26 -1.41 -21.90 17.84
C ALA A 26 -2.69 -22.28 17.08
N LEU A 27 -2.56 -22.75 15.83
CA LEU A 27 -3.70 -23.20 15.03
C LEU A 27 -4.39 -24.44 15.64
N GLN A 28 -3.63 -25.36 16.22
CA GLN A 28 -4.18 -26.55 16.88
C GLN A 28 -4.92 -26.21 18.18
N ASN A 29 -4.38 -25.29 18.98
CA ASN A 29 -4.95 -24.93 20.28
C ASN A 29 -6.18 -24.01 20.16
N ILE A 30 -6.16 -23.06 19.22
CA ILE A 30 -7.23 -22.07 19.05
C ILE A 30 -8.34 -22.62 18.12
N GLY A 31 -7.94 -23.41 17.11
CA GLY A 31 -8.83 -23.90 16.06
C GLY A 31 -9.14 -22.84 14.99
N LEU A 32 -9.29 -23.29 13.73
CA LEU A 32 -9.48 -22.37 12.60
C LEU A 32 -10.80 -21.58 12.66
N ALA A 33 -11.82 -22.11 13.34
CA ALA A 33 -13.16 -21.52 13.37
C ALA A 33 -13.18 -20.15 14.07
N ARG A 34 -12.43 -19.99 15.16
CA ARG A 34 -12.34 -18.74 15.94
C ARG A 34 -11.85 -17.56 15.08
N PHE A 35 -10.92 -17.80 14.16
CA PHE A 35 -10.44 -16.75 13.25
C PHE A 35 -11.52 -16.13 12.35
N PHE A 36 -12.61 -16.86 12.08
CA PHE A 36 -13.71 -16.39 11.23
C PHE A 36 -14.97 -16.03 12.00
N GLN A 37 -15.15 -16.58 13.20
CA GLN A 37 -16.39 -16.47 13.98
C GLN A 37 -16.27 -15.51 15.16
N ASP A 38 -15.06 -15.27 15.67
CA ASP A 38 -14.86 -14.38 16.81
C ASP A 38 -15.30 -12.95 16.46
N PRO A 39 -15.77 -12.18 17.45
CA PRO A 39 -16.31 -10.84 17.21
C PRO A 39 -15.24 -9.78 16.95
N ASP A 40 -14.04 -9.93 17.51
CA ASP A 40 -13.00 -8.90 17.51
C ASP A 40 -11.58 -9.51 17.52
N TRP A 41 -10.54 -8.68 17.42
CA TRP A 41 -9.14 -9.07 17.57
C TRP A 41 -8.59 -8.59 18.93
N TYR A 42 -8.72 -9.45 19.95
CA TYR A 42 -8.13 -9.25 21.28
C TYR A 42 -7.48 -10.55 21.76
N PRO A 43 -6.23 -10.84 21.32
CA PRO A 43 -5.54 -12.10 21.65
C PRO A 43 -5.34 -12.35 23.14
N ILE A 44 -5.33 -11.30 23.97
CA ILE A 44 -5.23 -11.38 25.43
C ILE A 44 -6.52 -11.96 26.03
N ASP A 45 -7.67 -11.67 25.42
CA ASP A 45 -9.00 -12.11 25.85
C ASP A 45 -9.49 -13.33 25.02
N GLU A 46 -8.55 -14.08 24.42
CA GLU A 46 -8.80 -15.25 23.56
C GLU A 46 -9.71 -15.00 22.33
N SER A 47 -9.71 -13.77 21.79
CA SER A 47 -10.50 -13.37 20.61
C SER A 47 -9.59 -13.10 19.41
N TYR A 48 -9.82 -13.79 18.29
CA TYR A 48 -8.86 -13.89 17.18
C TYR A 48 -9.44 -13.55 15.79
N GLN A 49 -10.36 -12.59 15.68
CA GLN A 49 -11.03 -12.29 14.39
C GLN A 49 -10.06 -11.81 13.28
N LEU A 50 -9.77 -12.69 12.34
CA LEU A 50 -8.88 -12.43 11.20
C LEU A 50 -9.61 -11.78 10.01
N THR A 51 -10.92 -12.03 9.88
CA THR A 51 -11.75 -11.57 8.76
C THR A 51 -11.73 -10.05 8.60
N ALA A 52 -11.82 -9.30 9.70
CA ALA A 52 -11.75 -7.85 9.70
C ALA A 52 -10.40 -7.32 9.17
N MET A 53 -9.29 -7.99 9.50
CA MET A 53 -7.96 -7.63 9.00
C MET A 53 -7.81 -7.88 7.50
N ILE A 54 -8.35 -9.01 7.01
CA ILE A 54 -8.35 -9.35 5.59
C ILE A 54 -9.18 -8.32 4.82
N TRP A 55 -10.43 -8.09 5.22
CA TRP A 55 -11.29 -7.12 4.55
C TRP A 55 -10.75 -5.70 4.65
N GLY A 56 -10.24 -5.30 5.80
CA GLY A 56 -9.60 -4.00 5.99
C GLY A 56 -8.46 -3.78 5.00
N THR A 57 -7.59 -4.78 4.83
CA THR A 57 -6.48 -4.72 3.87
C THR A 57 -6.98 -4.67 2.44
N LEU A 58 -7.87 -5.59 2.04
CA LEU A 58 -8.41 -5.67 0.69
C LEU A 58 -9.12 -4.38 0.28
N LEU A 59 -10.00 -3.85 1.14
CA LEU A 59 -10.75 -2.63 0.87
C LEU A 59 -9.84 -1.39 0.85
N THR A 60 -8.86 -1.32 1.75
CA THR A 60 -7.90 -0.21 1.77
C THR A 60 -7.06 -0.20 0.50
N THR A 61 -6.53 -1.36 0.11
CA THR A 61 -5.74 -1.50 -1.12
C THR A 61 -6.58 -1.23 -2.36
N ALA A 62 -7.78 -1.81 -2.46
CA ALA A 62 -8.66 -1.60 -3.60
C ALA A 62 -9.06 -0.13 -3.75
N GLY A 63 -9.46 0.52 -2.65
CA GLY A 63 -9.80 1.94 -2.65
C GLY A 63 -8.61 2.83 -3.02
N ALA A 64 -7.42 2.53 -2.51
CA ALA A 64 -6.22 3.29 -2.85
C ALA A 64 -5.84 3.15 -4.33
N VAL A 65 -5.88 1.93 -4.87
CA VAL A 65 -5.62 1.67 -6.30
C VAL A 65 -6.65 2.38 -7.17
N LEU A 66 -7.94 2.31 -6.80
CA LEU A 66 -9.02 2.95 -7.54
C LEU A 66 -8.82 4.47 -7.69
N LEU A 67 -8.34 5.13 -6.64
CA LEU A 67 -8.09 6.59 -6.65
C LEU A 67 -6.75 6.95 -7.30
N SER A 68 -5.69 6.25 -6.92
CA SER A 68 -4.32 6.58 -7.36
C SER A 68 -4.06 6.26 -8.83
N THR A 69 -4.68 5.21 -9.38
CA THR A 69 -4.47 4.80 -10.77
C THR A 69 -4.87 5.87 -11.77
N PRO A 70 -6.13 6.36 -11.78
CA PRO A 70 -6.52 7.42 -12.72
C PRO A 70 -5.73 8.70 -12.49
N LEU A 71 -5.49 9.11 -11.23
CA LEU A 71 -4.75 10.33 -10.91
C LEU A 71 -3.28 10.26 -11.38
N GLY A 72 -2.61 9.14 -11.15
CA GLY A 72 -1.23 8.91 -11.55
C GLY A 72 -1.08 8.86 -13.07
N ILE A 73 -1.97 8.16 -13.77
CA ILE A 73 -1.97 8.07 -15.24
C ILE A 73 -2.26 9.44 -15.86
N LEU A 74 -3.28 10.17 -15.39
CA LEU A 74 -3.59 11.51 -15.89
C LEU A 74 -2.42 12.47 -15.69
N SER A 75 -1.76 12.40 -14.53
CA SER A 75 -0.56 13.20 -14.26
C SER A 75 0.57 12.87 -15.23
N ALA A 76 0.81 11.59 -15.51
CA ALA A 76 1.82 11.16 -16.47
C ALA A 76 1.51 11.65 -17.90
N ILE A 77 0.26 11.53 -18.33
CA ILE A 77 -0.24 12.03 -19.63
C ILE A 77 -0.06 13.55 -19.73
N PHE A 78 -0.49 14.29 -18.70
CA PHE A 78 -0.32 15.74 -18.64
C PHE A 78 1.15 16.14 -18.79
N CYS A 79 2.05 15.47 -18.04
CA CYS A 79 3.47 15.77 -18.09
C CYS A 79 4.14 15.43 -19.41
N HIS A 80 3.66 14.42 -20.13
CA HIS A 80 4.26 13.98 -21.38
C HIS A 80 3.73 14.76 -22.59
N PHE A 81 2.42 14.96 -22.69
CA PHE A 81 1.79 15.50 -23.90
C PHE A 81 1.41 16.99 -23.80
N TYR A 82 1.12 17.51 -22.60
CA TYR A 82 0.52 18.84 -22.45
C TYR A 82 1.43 19.85 -21.75
N ALA A 83 2.27 19.41 -20.81
CA ALA A 83 3.10 20.30 -20.02
C ALA A 83 4.29 20.86 -20.83
N PRO A 84 4.61 22.16 -20.71
CA PRO A 84 5.83 22.72 -21.27
C PRO A 84 7.09 21.99 -20.73
N PRO A 85 8.18 21.89 -21.52
CA PRO A 85 9.36 21.09 -21.14
C PRO A 85 9.95 21.42 -19.76
N LEU A 86 9.94 22.72 -19.38
CA LEU A 86 10.44 23.16 -18.09
C LEU A 86 9.53 22.72 -16.94
N LEU A 87 8.20 22.87 -17.10
CA LEU A 87 7.22 22.48 -16.10
C LEU A 87 7.22 20.96 -15.89
N SER A 88 7.22 20.19 -16.99
CA SER A 88 7.30 18.73 -16.96
C SER A 88 8.54 18.24 -16.19
N ARG A 89 9.71 18.85 -16.44
CA ARG A 89 10.97 18.51 -15.75
C ARG A 89 10.94 18.82 -14.25
N TRP A 90 10.34 19.94 -13.85
CA TRP A 90 10.24 20.30 -12.43
C TRP A 90 9.21 19.46 -11.70
N TYR A 91 8.02 19.28 -12.29
CA TYR A 91 6.97 18.44 -11.72
C TYR A 91 7.48 17.01 -11.50
N ARG A 92 8.13 16.41 -12.50
CA ARG A 92 8.67 15.05 -12.36
C ARG A 92 9.70 14.96 -11.23
N ARG A 93 10.62 15.94 -11.11
CA ARG A 93 11.57 15.99 -9.99
C ARG A 93 10.85 16.08 -8.64
N MET A 94 9.77 16.84 -8.53
CA MET A 94 8.98 16.89 -7.29
C MET A 94 8.34 15.54 -6.98
N VAL A 95 7.81 14.84 -7.99
CA VAL A 95 7.23 13.50 -7.80
C VAL A 95 8.30 12.47 -7.42
N GLU A 96 9.50 12.53 -8.01
CA GLU A 96 10.64 11.71 -7.62
C GLU A 96 11.05 11.95 -6.16
N LEU A 97 11.05 13.22 -5.72
CA LEU A 97 11.29 13.57 -4.31
C LEU A 97 10.19 13.04 -3.38
N LEU A 98 8.91 13.14 -3.79
CA LEU A 98 7.79 12.57 -3.04
C LEU A 98 7.89 11.04 -2.92
N ALA A 99 8.30 10.36 -3.99
CA ALA A 99 8.54 8.92 -3.98
C ALA A 99 9.72 8.51 -3.08
N GLY A 100 10.66 9.43 -2.84
CA GLY A 100 11.78 9.22 -1.93
C GLY A 100 11.44 9.39 -0.44
N ILE A 101 10.25 9.88 -0.09
CA ILE A 101 9.83 10.04 1.30
C ILE A 101 9.62 8.64 1.93
N PRO A 102 10.22 8.35 3.10
CA PRO A 102 10.01 7.08 3.78
C PRO A 102 8.53 6.83 4.13
N SER A 103 8.07 5.60 4.00
CA SER A 103 6.67 5.22 4.26
C SER A 103 6.17 5.59 5.66
N VAL A 104 7.05 5.49 6.67
CA VAL A 104 6.74 5.86 8.06
C VAL A 104 6.35 7.34 8.20
N VAL A 105 6.93 8.22 7.39
CA VAL A 105 6.62 9.66 7.42
C VAL A 105 5.19 9.90 6.96
N PHE A 106 4.75 9.26 5.88
CA PHE A 106 3.37 9.34 5.41
C PHE A 106 2.38 8.76 6.42
N GLY A 107 2.72 7.62 7.04
CA GLY A 107 1.90 7.02 8.09
C GLY A 107 1.74 7.93 9.31
N PHE A 108 2.84 8.51 9.80
CA PHE A 108 2.82 9.42 10.95
C PHE A 108 2.10 10.73 10.63
N TRP A 109 2.37 11.33 9.46
CA TRP A 109 1.62 12.50 8.99
C TRP A 109 0.12 12.20 8.88
N GLY A 110 -0.23 11.04 8.34
CA GLY A 110 -1.62 10.60 8.26
C GLY A 110 -2.29 10.50 9.62
N LEU A 111 -1.58 9.95 10.61
CA LEU A 111 -2.07 9.84 11.99
C LEU A 111 -2.23 11.20 12.68
N VAL A 112 -1.27 12.12 12.52
CA VAL A 112 -1.24 13.39 13.27
C VAL A 112 -2.03 14.50 12.58
N VAL A 113 -2.18 14.43 11.26
CA VAL A 113 -2.83 15.49 10.46
C VAL A 113 -4.15 15.00 9.87
N LEU A 114 -4.12 13.94 9.06
CA LEU A 114 -5.30 13.52 8.30
C LEU A 114 -6.39 12.92 9.19
N VAL A 115 -6.02 12.02 10.11
CA VAL A 115 -6.96 11.38 11.03
C VAL A 115 -7.72 12.40 11.89
N PRO A 116 -7.09 13.41 12.52
CA PRO A 116 -7.82 14.47 13.23
C PRO A 116 -8.73 15.30 12.34
N ILE A 117 -8.33 15.57 11.08
CA ILE A 117 -9.19 16.28 10.12
C ILE A 117 -10.47 15.47 9.84
N ILE A 118 -10.32 14.18 9.55
CA ILE A 118 -11.46 13.28 9.35
C ILE A 118 -12.28 13.18 10.64
N GLY A 119 -11.63 13.09 11.81
CA GLY A 119 -12.29 13.01 13.11
C GLY A 119 -13.17 14.22 13.45
N ARG A 120 -12.86 15.41 12.91
CA ARG A 120 -13.74 16.59 13.03
C ARG A 120 -15.04 16.44 12.26
N TRP A 121 -15.04 15.67 11.17
CA TRP A 121 -16.21 15.41 10.34
C TRP A 121 -16.95 14.14 10.80
N HIS A 122 -16.19 13.08 11.10
CA HIS A 122 -16.69 11.78 11.51
C HIS A 122 -15.74 11.12 12.53
N PRO A 123 -15.98 11.30 13.84
CA PRO A 123 -15.23 10.61 14.90
C PRO A 123 -15.27 9.08 14.71
N PRO A 124 -14.22 8.32 15.06
CA PRO A 124 -12.95 8.73 15.69
C PRO A 124 -11.87 9.24 14.71
N GLY A 125 -12.16 9.34 13.42
CA GLY A 125 -11.20 9.70 12.37
C GLY A 125 -10.32 8.54 11.89
N THR A 126 -9.90 7.65 12.80
CA THR A 126 -9.28 6.36 12.45
C THR A 126 -10.29 5.49 11.73
N SER A 127 -10.13 5.35 10.42
CA SER A 127 -11.16 4.78 9.55
C SER A 127 -10.55 4.22 8.28
N LEU A 128 -11.36 3.41 7.57
CA LEU A 128 -11.02 2.89 6.24
C LEU A 128 -10.67 4.03 5.27
N LEU A 129 -11.40 5.14 5.32
CA LEU A 129 -11.15 6.32 4.48
C LEU A 129 -9.75 6.90 4.73
N ALA A 130 -9.35 7.05 6.00
CA ALA A 130 -8.03 7.55 6.35
C ALA A 130 -6.93 6.65 5.76
N GLY A 131 -7.08 5.32 5.91
CA GLY A 131 -6.16 4.35 5.32
C GLY A 131 -6.07 4.45 3.79
N ILE A 132 -7.22 4.54 3.11
CA ILE A 132 -7.29 4.68 1.65
C ILE A 132 -6.56 5.94 1.19
N LEU A 133 -6.80 7.09 1.83
CA LEU A 133 -6.22 8.37 1.43
C LEU A 133 -4.72 8.44 1.67
N ILE A 134 -4.23 7.93 2.82
CA ILE A 134 -2.79 7.86 3.11
C ILE A 134 -2.10 6.96 2.08
N LEU A 135 -2.65 5.77 1.84
CA LEU A 135 -2.08 4.83 0.88
C LEU A 135 -2.12 5.39 -0.54
N THR A 136 -3.21 6.07 -0.92
CA THR A 136 -3.34 6.78 -2.21
C THR A 136 -2.20 7.79 -2.39
N LEU A 137 -1.96 8.65 -1.39
CA LEU A 137 -0.88 9.63 -1.42
C LEU A 137 0.50 8.96 -1.61
N MET A 138 0.72 7.83 -0.96
CA MET A 138 1.98 7.08 -1.04
C MET A 138 2.22 6.44 -2.41
N ILE A 139 1.19 5.89 -3.05
CA ILE A 139 1.36 5.12 -4.30
C ILE A 139 1.16 5.96 -5.57
N ILE A 140 0.55 7.15 -5.47
CA ILE A 140 0.40 8.09 -6.61
C ILE A 140 1.75 8.35 -7.32
N PRO A 141 2.85 8.71 -6.61
CA PRO A 141 4.15 8.95 -7.24
C PRO A 141 4.64 7.74 -8.03
N THR A 142 4.50 6.54 -7.47
CA THR A 142 4.92 5.29 -8.11
C THR A 142 4.15 5.07 -9.41
N ILE A 143 2.82 5.20 -9.39
CA ILE A 143 1.99 5.03 -10.59
C ILE A 143 2.33 6.07 -11.65
N MET A 144 2.48 7.33 -11.26
CA MET A 144 2.82 8.41 -12.19
C MET A 144 4.18 8.18 -12.86
N LEU A 145 5.21 7.77 -12.11
CA LEU A 145 6.54 7.50 -12.64
C LEU A 145 6.56 6.29 -13.56
N VAL A 146 5.89 5.20 -13.19
CA VAL A 146 5.78 3.99 -14.02
C VAL A 146 4.98 4.26 -15.30
N ALA A 147 3.87 4.98 -15.21
CA ALA A 147 3.06 5.36 -16.37
C ALA A 147 3.84 6.30 -17.30
N HIS A 148 4.55 7.30 -16.75
CA HIS A 148 5.36 8.22 -17.55
C HIS A 148 6.50 7.49 -18.27
N ALA A 149 7.20 6.59 -17.59
CA ALA A 149 8.23 5.76 -18.21
C ALA A 149 7.64 4.90 -19.34
N SER A 150 6.48 4.30 -19.13
CA SER A 150 5.80 3.48 -20.14
C SER A 150 5.43 4.30 -21.37
N ILE A 151 4.82 5.48 -21.19
CA ILE A 151 4.44 6.39 -22.29
C ILE A 151 5.67 6.83 -23.08
N ALA A 152 6.77 7.16 -22.40
CA ALA A 152 8.00 7.62 -23.06
C ALA A 152 8.68 6.55 -23.95
N HIS A 153 8.37 5.26 -23.74
CA HIS A 153 8.90 4.17 -24.57
C HIS A 153 8.02 3.86 -25.79
N VAL A 154 6.80 4.42 -25.87
CA VAL A 154 5.93 4.21 -27.03
C VAL A 154 6.43 5.07 -28.20
N PRO A 155 6.75 4.48 -29.37
CA PRO A 155 7.11 5.25 -30.56
C PRO A 155 5.98 6.20 -30.95
N ILE A 156 6.31 7.45 -31.29
CA ILE A 156 5.34 8.48 -31.68
C ILE A 156 4.74 8.19 -33.09
N ALA A 157 5.23 7.15 -33.79
CA ALA A 157 4.87 6.82 -35.15
C ALA A 157 3.98 5.56 -35.23
N TYR A 158 2.79 5.74 -35.81
CA TYR A 158 2.22 4.80 -36.78
C TYR A 158 2.26 5.47 -38.15
#